data_AF-A0A9P4XYR4-F1
#
_entry.id   AF-A0A9P4XYR4-F1
#
_cell.length_a   1.000
_cell.length_b   1.000
_cell.length_c   1.000
_cell.angle_alpha   90.00
_cell.angle_beta   90.00
_cell.angle_gamma   90.00
#
_symmetry.space_group_name_H-M   'P 1'
#
loop_
_entity.id
_entity.type
_entity.pdbx_description
1 polymer ?
#
loop_
_entity_poly.entity_id
_entity_poly.type
_entity_poly.pdbx_seq_one_letter_code
_entity_poly.pdbx_strand_id
1 'polypeptide(L)'
;MDDGPKTLGLVRNASVEGRPSLEGRVVFTQSAPGEADCAFRKLNDATKGDVVATIREDVARGYWVRTRADIPIETVVGKNVTGMRDAALRSGAQVVSTDWPAWGMSARYNVDYVVALEGGRTARCNPVNAPESCTGLPTLEAKGQEL
;
A
#
# COMPACT_ATOMS: atom_id res chain seq x y z
N MET A 1 1.10 0.22 12.55
CA MET A 1 1.71 -1.00 11.99
C MET A 1 3.19 -0.77 11.78
N ASP A 2 3.99 -1.82 11.88
CA ASP A 2 5.43 -1.88 11.68
C ASP A 2 5.82 -2.19 10.22
N ASP A 3 7.02 -1.77 9.81
CA ASP A 3 7.58 -1.98 8.46
C ASP A 3 8.23 -3.36 8.26
N GLY A 4 8.14 -4.21 9.29
CA GLY A 4 8.71 -5.54 9.29
C GLY A 4 9.03 -5.94 10.72
N PRO A 5 8.97 -7.24 11.05
CA PRO A 5 9.51 -7.70 12.30
C PRO A 5 11.01 -7.38 12.36
N LYS A 6 11.44 -6.71 13.45
CA LYS A 6 12.86 -6.71 13.84
C LYS A 6 13.28 -8.08 14.39
N THR A 7 12.32 -8.89 14.83
CA THR A 7 12.49 -10.26 15.32
C THR A 7 11.32 -11.15 14.88
N LEU A 8 11.63 -12.35 14.42
CA LEU A 8 10.63 -13.32 13.96
C LEU A 8 9.85 -13.86 15.18
N GLY A 9 8.52 -13.76 15.16
CA GLY A 9 7.65 -14.15 16.29
C GLY A 9 7.03 -15.54 16.16
N LEU A 10 6.48 -16.06 17.27
CA LEU A 10 5.84 -17.39 17.36
C LEU A 10 4.78 -17.63 16.28
N VAL A 11 4.01 -16.59 15.93
CA VAL A 11 2.96 -16.66 14.90
C VAL A 11 3.52 -16.96 13.51
N ARG A 12 4.68 -16.38 13.16
CA ARG A 12 5.36 -16.70 11.90
C ARG A 12 5.83 -18.14 11.92
N ASN A 13 6.50 -18.57 13.00
CA ASN A 13 7.05 -19.92 13.11
C ASN A 13 5.96 -20.99 12.91
N ALA A 14 4.80 -20.82 13.54
CA ALA A 14 3.66 -21.71 13.34
C ALA A 14 3.13 -21.70 11.89
N SER A 15 3.23 -20.57 11.19
CA SER A 15 2.75 -20.44 9.81
C SER A 15 3.64 -21.19 8.82
N VAL A 16 4.97 -21.15 9.03
CA VAL A 16 5.97 -21.76 8.13
C VAL A 16 6.28 -23.22 8.47
N GLU A 17 5.79 -23.73 9.60
CA GLU A 17 6.01 -25.12 10.02
C GLU A 17 5.51 -26.12 8.96
N GLY A 18 6.43 -26.96 8.49
CA GLY A 18 6.19 -27.93 7.41
C GLY A 18 5.96 -27.32 6.02
N ARG A 19 5.85 -25.99 5.91
CA ARG A 19 5.56 -25.26 4.66
C ARG A 19 6.35 -23.93 4.63
N PRO A 20 7.68 -23.97 4.37
CA PRO A 20 8.53 -22.79 4.49
C PRO A 20 8.14 -21.61 3.59
N SER A 21 7.52 -21.89 2.42
CA SER A 21 7.05 -20.89 1.47
C SER A 21 5.61 -20.43 1.71
N LEU A 22 4.94 -20.97 2.72
CA LEU A 22 3.50 -20.85 2.94
C LEU A 22 2.62 -21.48 1.84
N GLU A 23 3.18 -22.30 0.95
CA GLU A 23 2.41 -22.98 -0.09
C GLU A 23 1.22 -23.76 0.51
N GLY A 24 0.01 -23.47 0.04
CA GLY A 24 -1.23 -24.06 0.54
C GLY A 24 -1.75 -23.48 1.87
N ARG A 25 -1.14 -22.41 2.41
CA ARG A 25 -1.68 -21.64 3.54
C ARG A 25 -2.52 -20.47 3.03
N VAL A 26 -3.44 -19.99 3.88
CA VAL A 26 -4.34 -18.84 3.60
C VAL A 26 -3.86 -17.51 4.21
N VAL A 27 -2.67 -17.51 4.80
CA VAL A 27 -2.10 -16.36 5.51
C VAL A 27 -0.75 -16.01 4.89
N PHE A 28 -0.49 -14.71 4.76
CA PHE A 28 0.84 -14.18 4.48
C PHE A 28 1.48 -13.71 5.78
N THR A 29 2.74 -14.05 5.96
CA THR A 29 3.57 -13.51 7.03
C THR A 29 4.27 -12.24 6.55
N GLN A 30 4.68 -11.41 7.51
CA GLN A 30 5.58 -10.30 7.22
C GLN A 30 7.00 -10.77 7.54
N SER A 31 7.81 -10.98 6.51
CA SER A 31 9.17 -11.55 6.64
C SER A 31 10.22 -10.66 5.97
N ALA A 32 11.49 -11.02 6.14
CA ALA A 32 12.59 -10.31 5.50
C ALA A 32 12.66 -10.67 4.00
N PRO A 33 13.01 -9.73 3.10
CA PRO A 33 13.24 -10.05 1.69
C PRO A 33 14.28 -11.17 1.55
N GLY A 34 14.00 -12.15 0.68
CA GLY A 34 14.83 -13.35 0.46
C GLY A 34 14.38 -14.58 1.26
N GLU A 35 13.58 -14.41 2.31
CA GLU A 35 12.95 -15.53 3.01
C GLU A 35 11.87 -16.17 2.13
N ALA A 36 11.73 -17.50 2.21
CA ALA A 36 10.79 -18.25 1.38
C ALA A 36 9.32 -17.86 1.58
N ASP A 37 8.95 -17.40 2.76
CA ASP A 37 7.59 -16.95 3.10
C ASP A 37 7.35 -15.46 2.82
N CYS A 38 8.35 -14.74 2.31
CA CYS A 38 8.26 -13.32 2.04
C CYS A 38 7.71 -13.06 0.62
N ALA A 39 6.38 -13.07 0.48
CA ALA A 39 5.72 -12.63 -0.76
C ALA A 39 5.20 -11.17 -0.66
N PHE A 40 4.85 -10.74 0.55
CA PHE A 40 4.17 -9.47 0.82
C PHE A 40 4.93 -8.61 1.82
N ARG A 41 5.06 -7.32 1.52
CA ARG A 41 5.82 -6.34 2.31
C ARG A 41 4.94 -5.17 2.69
N LYS A 42 4.94 -4.80 3.98
CA LYS A 42 4.29 -3.57 4.47
C LYS A 42 5.37 -2.54 4.76
N LEU A 43 5.33 -1.39 4.08
CA LEU A 43 6.28 -0.29 4.23
C LEU A 43 5.48 1.01 4.38
N ASN A 44 5.35 1.53 5.60
CA ASN A 44 4.31 2.47 5.99
C ASN A 44 4.67 3.95 5.79
N ASP A 45 5.93 4.30 5.53
CA ASP A 45 6.35 5.70 5.51
C ASP A 45 7.00 6.08 4.18
N ALA A 46 6.20 6.16 3.14
CA ALA A 46 6.63 6.59 1.81
C ALA A 46 7.04 8.08 1.74
N THR A 47 7.04 8.82 2.85
CA THR A 47 7.59 10.19 2.88
C THR A 47 9.11 10.22 3.00
N LYS A 48 9.71 9.11 3.46
CA LYS A 48 11.16 8.99 3.62
C LYS A 48 11.79 8.40 2.36
N GLY A 49 12.87 9.03 1.90
CA GLY A 49 13.52 8.66 0.64
C GLY A 49 14.10 7.24 0.63
N ASP A 50 14.64 6.79 1.76
CA ASP A 50 15.13 5.41 1.95
C ASP A 50 14.01 4.39 1.84
N VAL A 51 12.86 4.64 2.48
CA VAL A 51 11.68 3.77 2.38
C VAL A 51 11.15 3.73 0.95
N VAL A 52 11.11 4.86 0.23
CA VAL A 52 10.71 4.89 -1.18
C VAL A 52 11.67 4.08 -2.05
N ALA A 53 12.97 4.17 -1.81
CA ALA A 53 13.97 3.37 -2.52
C ALA A 53 13.73 1.87 -2.27
N THR A 54 13.51 1.46 -1.01
CA THR A 54 13.17 0.07 -0.66
C THR A 54 11.87 -0.40 -1.32
N ILE A 55 10.82 0.43 -1.35
CA ILE A 55 9.57 0.08 -2.04
C ILE A 55 9.85 -0.22 -3.51
N ARG A 56 10.58 0.66 -4.21
CA ARG A 56 10.87 0.48 -5.64
C ARG A 56 11.69 -0.78 -5.90
N GLU A 57 12.71 -1.04 -5.07
CA GLU A 57 13.53 -2.24 -5.17
C GLU A 57 12.69 -3.51 -4.95
N ASP A 58 11.90 -3.56 -3.88
CA ASP A 58 11.04 -4.71 -3.56
C ASP A 58 10.04 -4.98 -4.70
N VAL A 59 9.42 -3.93 -5.25
CA VAL A 59 8.48 -4.05 -6.38
C VAL A 59 9.18 -4.56 -7.64
N ALA A 60 10.38 -4.05 -7.96
CA ALA A 60 11.17 -4.48 -9.11
C ALA A 60 11.59 -5.96 -8.99
N ARG A 61 11.81 -6.43 -7.77
CA ARG A 61 12.14 -7.83 -7.45
C ARG A 61 10.91 -8.75 -7.42
N GLY A 62 9.71 -8.22 -7.63
CA GLY A 62 8.46 -8.98 -7.71
C GLY A 62 7.73 -9.17 -6.38
N TYR A 63 8.15 -8.52 -5.29
CA TYR A 63 7.38 -8.54 -4.05
C TYR A 63 6.10 -7.71 -4.19
N TRP A 64 5.06 -8.12 -3.48
CA TRP A 64 3.83 -7.35 -3.37
C TRP A 64 3.92 -6.38 -2.20
N VAL A 65 3.94 -5.08 -2.49
CA VAL A 65 4.20 -4.04 -1.48
C VAL A 65 2.93 -3.24 -1.20
N ARG A 66 2.61 -3.10 0.09
CA ARG A 66 1.61 -2.17 0.60
C ARG A 66 2.27 -1.02 1.35
N THR A 67 1.85 0.20 1.04
CA THR A 67 2.13 1.40 1.84
C THR A 67 0.83 2.07 2.29
N ARG A 68 0.92 3.16 3.05
CA ARG A 68 -0.25 3.95 3.50
C ARG A 68 -0.15 5.39 3.03
N ALA A 69 -1.29 5.99 2.74
CA ALA A 69 -1.40 7.37 2.30
C ALA A 69 -1.59 8.38 3.45
N ASP A 70 -1.87 7.89 4.66
CA ASP A 70 -2.19 8.72 5.82
C ASP A 70 -1.81 8.03 7.13
N ILE A 71 -1.73 8.84 8.18
CA ILE A 71 -1.73 8.42 9.58
C ILE A 71 -3.15 8.61 10.11
N PRO A 72 -3.79 7.57 10.68
CA PRO A 72 -5.18 7.62 11.11
C PRO A 72 -5.46 8.86 11.98
N ILE A 73 -6.47 9.66 11.60
CA ILE A 73 -6.90 10.91 12.25
C ILE A 73 -5.84 12.04 12.22
N GLU A 74 -4.57 11.75 12.47
CA GLU A 74 -3.47 12.74 12.53
C GLU A 74 -3.31 13.52 11.22
N THR A 75 -3.41 12.86 10.07
CA THR A 75 -3.29 13.52 8.76
C THR A 75 -4.35 14.60 8.56
N VAL A 76 -5.61 14.34 8.96
CA VAL A 76 -6.70 15.29 8.79
C VAL A 76 -6.71 16.37 9.88
N VAL A 77 -6.45 16.02 11.14
CA VAL A 77 -6.41 17.01 12.24
C VAL A 77 -5.22 17.95 12.10
N GLY A 78 -4.07 17.45 11.66
CA GLY A 78 -2.86 18.23 11.45
C GLY A 78 -2.87 19.14 10.22
N LYS A 79 -3.93 19.10 9.39
CA LYS A 79 -4.08 19.86 8.13
C LYS A 79 -2.90 19.73 7.15
N ASN A 80 -2.10 18.67 7.28
CA ASN A 80 -0.97 18.36 6.42
C ASN A 80 -1.37 17.27 5.41
N VAL A 81 -2.23 17.64 4.46
CA VAL A 81 -3.19 16.67 3.94
C VAL A 81 -2.65 15.78 2.82
N THR A 82 -1.85 16.26 1.87
CA THR A 82 -1.56 15.45 0.66
C THR A 82 -0.16 14.87 0.57
N GLY A 83 0.82 15.33 1.35
CA GLY A 83 2.22 14.94 1.18
C GLY A 83 2.45 13.42 1.22
N MET A 84 1.91 12.76 2.26
CA MET A 84 2.01 11.30 2.42
C MET A 84 1.24 10.53 1.34
N ARG A 85 0.05 11.00 0.97
CA ARG A 85 -0.75 10.43 -0.12
C ARG A 85 0.00 10.45 -1.43
N ASP A 86 0.51 11.61 -1.81
CA ASP A 86 1.14 11.79 -3.10
C ASP A 86 2.47 11.01 -3.15
N ALA A 87 3.18 10.93 -2.03
CA ALA A 87 4.39 10.12 -1.90
C ALA A 87 4.07 8.61 -2.02
N ALA A 88 3.04 8.13 -1.32
CA ALA A 88 2.55 6.76 -1.40
C ALA A 88 2.18 6.37 -2.84
N LEU A 89 1.38 7.21 -3.53
CA LEU A 89 0.98 6.95 -4.90
C LEU A 89 2.20 6.90 -5.85
N ARG A 90 3.18 7.80 -5.71
CA ARG A 90 4.40 7.82 -6.55
C ARG A 90 5.44 6.75 -6.21
N SER A 91 5.34 6.12 -5.04
CA SER A 91 6.36 5.19 -4.52
C SER A 91 6.57 3.96 -5.40
N GLY A 92 5.53 3.50 -6.08
CA GLY A 92 5.52 2.23 -6.81
C GLY A 92 4.92 1.06 -6.03
N ALA A 93 4.55 1.24 -4.76
CA ALA A 93 3.78 0.22 -4.04
C ALA A 93 2.48 -0.12 -4.79
N GLN A 94 2.17 -1.42 -4.92
CA GLN A 94 0.98 -1.87 -5.64
C GLN A 94 -0.31 -1.67 -4.84
N VAL A 95 -0.21 -1.61 -3.50
CA VAL A 95 -1.35 -1.34 -2.62
C VAL A 95 -1.09 -0.09 -1.80
N VAL A 96 -2.01 0.86 -1.88
CA VAL A 96 -2.03 2.05 -1.03
C VAL A 96 -3.29 1.99 -0.18
N SER A 97 -3.10 1.85 1.13
CA SER A 97 -4.21 1.86 2.09
C SER A 97 -4.50 3.28 2.57
N THR A 98 -5.76 3.56 2.87
CA THR A 98 -6.20 4.82 3.46
C THR A 98 -7.39 4.60 4.38
N ASP A 99 -7.54 5.46 5.40
CA ASP A 99 -8.78 5.57 6.18
C ASP A 99 -9.79 6.55 5.54
N TRP A 100 -9.42 7.20 4.43
CA TRP A 100 -10.19 8.26 3.75
C TRP A 100 -10.42 7.96 2.26
N PRO A 101 -11.08 6.83 1.91
CA PRO A 101 -11.27 6.41 0.53
C PRO A 101 -12.36 7.19 -0.23
N ALA A 102 -13.18 8.00 0.45
CA ALA A 102 -14.31 8.70 -0.15
C ALA A 102 -14.38 10.18 0.29
N TRP A 103 -14.86 11.03 -0.61
CA TRP A 103 -15.14 12.44 -0.34
C TRP A 103 -16.14 12.60 0.80
N GLY A 104 -16.04 13.70 1.54
CA GLY A 104 -16.92 14.02 2.66
C GLY A 104 -16.58 13.32 3.98
N MET A 105 -15.83 12.21 3.98
CA MET A 105 -15.45 11.49 5.21
C MET A 105 -14.63 12.38 6.17
N SER A 106 -13.74 13.21 5.63
CA SER A 106 -12.90 14.12 6.40
C SER A 106 -13.59 15.44 6.76
N ALA A 107 -14.78 15.73 6.23
CA ALA A 107 -15.45 17.02 6.38
C ALA A 107 -15.74 17.38 7.84
N ARG A 108 -15.99 16.37 8.69
CA ARG A 108 -16.16 16.56 10.15
C ARG A 108 -14.92 17.13 10.86
N TYR A 109 -13.75 17.08 10.22
CA TYR A 109 -12.50 17.69 10.68
C TYR A 109 -12.17 19.00 9.96
N ASN A 110 -13.12 19.54 9.20
CA ASN A 110 -12.98 20.77 8.43
C ASN A 110 -11.81 20.73 7.43
N VAL A 111 -11.64 19.56 6.80
CA VAL A 111 -10.62 19.24 5.80
C VAL A 111 -11.27 18.47 4.65
N ASP A 112 -10.85 18.75 3.43
CA ASP A 112 -11.27 18.05 2.22
C ASP A 112 -10.14 17.13 1.72
N TYR A 113 -10.03 15.95 2.36
CA TYR A 113 -8.98 14.98 2.09
C TYR A 113 -9.60 13.66 1.64
N VAL A 114 -9.11 13.18 0.50
CA VAL A 114 -9.42 11.86 -0.05
C VAL A 114 -8.17 11.27 -0.69
N VAL A 115 -8.08 9.94 -0.65
CA VAL A 115 -7.12 9.18 -1.41
C VAL A 115 -7.84 8.48 -2.54
N ALA A 116 -7.71 9.06 -3.73
CA ALA A 116 -8.26 8.52 -4.96
C ALA A 116 -7.19 8.58 -6.06
N LEU A 117 -7.27 7.66 -7.03
CA LEU A 117 -6.52 7.82 -8.26
C LEU A 117 -7.20 8.86 -9.15
N GLU A 118 -6.41 9.55 -9.96
CA GLU A 118 -6.90 10.52 -10.94
C GLU A 118 -8.03 9.92 -11.78
N GLY A 119 -9.07 10.71 -12.04
CA GLY A 119 -10.24 10.26 -12.82
C GLY A 119 -11.12 9.25 -12.10
N GLY A 120 -11.01 9.07 -10.77
CA GLY A 120 -11.85 8.14 -10.01
C GLY A 120 -11.52 6.67 -10.28
N ARG A 121 -10.33 6.38 -10.82
CA ARG A 121 -9.92 5.01 -11.18
C ARG A 121 -9.68 4.14 -9.94
N THR A 122 -9.95 2.85 -10.06
CA THR A 122 -9.66 1.86 -9.01
C THR A 122 -8.22 1.36 -9.07
N ALA A 123 -7.61 1.37 -10.25
CA ALA A 123 -6.23 0.93 -10.46
C ALA A 123 -5.55 1.76 -11.56
N ARG A 124 -4.22 1.73 -11.58
CA ARG A 124 -3.39 2.29 -12.65
C ARG A 124 -2.19 1.38 -12.91
N CYS A 125 -1.55 1.56 -14.06
CA CYS A 125 -0.28 0.90 -14.35
C CYS A 125 0.77 1.29 -13.31
N ASN A 126 1.49 0.29 -12.80
CA ASN A 126 2.54 0.50 -11.82
C ASN A 126 3.76 1.16 -12.48
N PRO A 127 4.31 2.25 -11.92
CA PRO A 127 5.44 2.96 -12.53
C PRO A 127 6.78 2.22 -12.44
N VAL A 128 6.85 1.06 -11.77
CA VAL A 128 8.08 0.29 -11.55
C VAL A 128 8.10 -0.99 -12.37
N ASN A 129 7.05 -1.80 -12.33
CA ASN A 129 7.06 -3.14 -12.91
C ASN A 129 5.88 -3.45 -13.85
N ALA A 130 5.12 -2.44 -14.27
CA ALA A 130 4.10 -2.69 -15.29
C ALA A 130 4.76 -3.05 -16.64
N PRO A 131 4.18 -3.99 -17.40
CA PRO A 131 4.64 -4.26 -18.75
C PRO A 131 4.38 -3.04 -19.65
N GLU A 132 5.14 -2.92 -20.75
CA GLU A 132 4.96 -1.84 -21.73
C GLU A 132 3.55 -1.79 -22.32
N SER A 133 2.88 -2.94 -22.40
CA SER A 133 1.49 -3.05 -22.83
C SER A 133 0.47 -2.45 -21.85
N CYS A 134 0.90 -2.07 -20.64
CA CYS A 134 0.05 -1.40 -19.66
C CYS A 134 -0.06 0.08 -20.01
N THR A 135 -1.00 0.40 -20.87
CA THR A 135 -1.38 1.77 -21.20
C THR A 135 -2.78 2.04 -20.67
N GLY A 136 -2.93 3.02 -19.77
CA GLY A 136 -4.20 3.60 -19.33
C GLY A 136 -5.34 2.60 -19.12
N LEU A 137 -5.46 2.02 -17.92
CA LEU A 137 -6.63 1.21 -17.57
C LEU A 137 -7.91 2.04 -17.85
N PRO A 138 -8.91 1.47 -18.53
CA PRO A 138 -10.16 2.16 -18.78
C PRO A 138 -10.76 2.62 -17.44
N THR A 139 -11.26 3.85 -17.40
CA THR A 139 -11.98 4.37 -16.25
C THR A 139 -13.14 3.42 -15.98
N LEU A 140 -13.08 2.66 -14.87
CA LEU A 140 -14.25 1.98 -14.37
C LEU A 140 -15.17 3.11 -13.90
N GLU A 141 -16.21 3.43 -14.69
CA GLU A 141 -17.24 4.34 -14.25
C GLU A 141 -17.80 3.77 -12.94
N ALA A 142 -17.56 4.48 -11.84
CA ALA A 142 -18.25 4.22 -10.60
C ALA A 142 -19.74 4.39 -10.91
N LYS A 143 -20.46 3.27 -11.08
CA LYS A 143 -21.91 3.28 -11.16
C LYS A 143 -22.41 4.07 -9.95
N GLY A 144 -23.14 5.14 -10.24
CA GLY A 144 -23.53 6.16 -9.29
C GLY A 144 -24.08 5.59 -7.99
N GLN A 145 -23.68 6.23 -6.90
CA GLN A 145 -24.51 6.27 -5.70
C GLN A 145 -25.06 7.69 -5.63
N GLU A 146 -26.19 7.90 -6.31
CA GLU A 146 -27.17 8.88 -5.87
C GLU A 146 -27.63 8.49 -4.46
N LEU A 147 -27.40 9.38 -3.49
CA LEU A 147 -28.43 10.11 -2.72
C LEU A 147 -27.72 10.97 -1.65
#